data_AF-E8R031-F1
#
_entry.id   AF-E8R031-F1
#
_cell.length_a   1.000
_cell.length_b   1.000
_cell.length_c   1.000
_cell.angle_alpha   90.00
_cell.angle_beta   90.00
_cell.angle_gamma   90.00
#
_symmetry.space_group_name_H-M   'P 1'
#
loop_
_entity.id
_entity.type
_entity.pdbx_description
1 polymer ?
#
loop_
_entity_poly.entity_id
_entity_poly.type
_entity_poly.pdbx_seq_one_letter_code
_entity_poly.pdbx_strand_id
1 'polypeptide(L)'
;MNLFRVLMLMVLGSIASLSLVAPAQAQAPPSEFLQVQSSDLPNEAKEAFNSNQRAFGIGLRAIGIGLAVLGAGLGIGILAKATVESYARQPEMQGPIFIAFLLAAALIEGIGFAALVFVAVVM
;
A
#
# COMPACT_ATOMS: atom_id res chain seq x y z
N MET A 1 -2.56 -1.39 -25.58
CA MET A 1 -2.92 -2.09 -24.33
C MET A 1 -3.23 -1.03 -23.29
N ASN A 2 -4.49 -0.89 -22.88
CA ASN A 2 -4.94 0.27 -22.10
C ASN A 2 -4.28 0.24 -20.70
N LEU A 3 -3.71 1.37 -20.27
CA LEU A 3 -2.99 1.50 -18.99
C LEU A 3 -3.81 0.98 -17.80
N PHE A 4 -5.13 1.18 -17.85
CA PHE A 4 -6.07 0.69 -16.86
C PHE A 4 -6.11 -0.86 -16.76
N ARG A 5 -5.97 -1.56 -17.89
CA ARG A 5 -5.87 -3.03 -17.93
C ARG A 5 -4.53 -3.53 -17.43
N VAL A 6 -3.44 -2.79 -17.70
CA VAL A 6 -2.10 -3.13 -17.22
C VAL A 6 -2.00 -2.98 -15.70
N LEU A 7 -2.56 -1.91 -15.15
CA LEU A 7 -2.65 -1.68 -13.71
C LEU A 7 -3.51 -2.76 -13.03
N MET A 8 -4.66 -3.12 -13.62
CA MET A 8 -5.53 -4.18 -13.09
C MET A 8 -4.86 -5.57 -13.11
N LEU A 9 -4.07 -5.88 -14.15
CA LEU A 9 -3.32 -7.14 -14.25
C LEU A 9 -2.15 -7.22 -13.26
N MET A 10 -1.48 -6.10 -12.96
CA MET A 10 -0.47 -6.01 -11.89
C MET A 10 -1.07 -6.26 -10.49
N VAL A 11 -2.29 -5.75 -10.24
CA VAL A 11 -3.03 -5.96 -8.98
C VAL A 11 -3.47 -7.42 -8.83
N LEU A 12 -3.97 -8.06 -9.90
CA LEU A 12 -4.33 -9.48 -9.89
C LEU A 12 -3.11 -10.42 -9.82
N GLY A 13 -1.99 -10.06 -10.45
CA GLY A 13 -0.76 -10.85 -10.43
C GLY A 13 -0.07 -10.88 -9.07
N SER A 14 -0.22 -9.82 -8.26
CA SER A 14 0.34 -9.74 -6.91
C SER A 14 -0.42 -10.64 -5.91
N ILE A 15 -1.72 -10.87 -6.13
CA ILE A 15 -2.53 -11.81 -5.32
C ILE A 15 -2.13 -13.27 -5.63
N ALA A 16 -1.70 -13.56 -6.86
CA ALA A 16 -1.30 -14.91 -7.29
C ALA A 16 0.12 -15.32 -6.86
N SER A 17 0.98 -14.38 -6.45
CA SER A 17 2.38 -14.67 -6.11
C SER A 17 2.63 -14.98 -4.63
N LEU A 18 1.61 -14.89 -3.76
CA LEU A 18 1.72 -15.21 -2.33
C LEU A 18 1.37 -16.66 -1.97
N SER A 19 1.18 -17.55 -2.96
CA SER A 19 0.76 -18.95 -2.73
C SER A 19 1.81 -20.01 -3.08
N LEU A 20 3.06 -19.64 -3.41
CA LEU A 20 4.07 -20.62 -3.78
C LEU A 20 5.38 -20.47 -3.00
N VAL A 21 5.32 -20.72 -1.69
CA VAL A 21 6.48 -21.24 -0.96
C VAL A 21 6.29 -22.75 -0.86
N ALA A 22 6.80 -23.47 -1.85
CA ALA A 22 7.10 -24.89 -1.71
C ALA A 22 8.60 -25.00 -1.41
N PRO A 23 9.04 -25.35 -0.19
CA PRO A 23 10.43 -25.68 0.07
C PRO A 23 10.65 -27.11 -0.42
N ALA A 24 10.93 -27.28 -1.70
CA ALA A 24 11.37 -28.56 -2.23
C ALA A 24 12.84 -28.42 -2.60
N GLN A 25 13.74 -28.85 -1.70
CA GLN A 25 15.00 -29.58 -1.96
C GLN A 25 15.70 -29.91 -0.62
N ALA A 26 15.18 -30.91 0.09
CA ALA A 26 15.94 -31.84 0.92
C ALA A 26 15.07 -33.09 1.03
N GLN A 27 15.64 -34.26 0.75
CA GLN A 27 14.93 -35.54 0.77
C GLN A 27 14.17 -35.69 2.08
N ALA A 28 12.83 -35.66 2.00
CA ALA A 28 11.98 -35.58 3.18
C ALA A 28 12.19 -36.83 4.06
N PRO A 29 12.47 -36.69 5.36
CA PRO A 29 12.27 -37.79 6.29
C PRO A 29 10.79 -38.25 6.22
N PRO A 30 10.51 -39.54 6.49
CA PRO A 30 9.18 -40.14 6.29
C PRO A 30 8.07 -39.27 6.88
N SER A 31 7.01 -39.12 6.10
CA SER A 31 5.88 -38.19 6.27
C SER A 31 5.08 -38.33 7.57
N GLU A 32 5.46 -39.24 8.46
CA GLU A 32 4.94 -39.34 9.84
C GLU A 32 5.54 -38.29 10.79
N PHE A 33 6.82 -37.90 10.64
CA PHE A 33 7.47 -36.99 11.60
C PHE A 33 7.02 -35.52 11.47
N LEU A 34 6.59 -35.10 10.27
CA LEU A 34 6.08 -33.73 10.02
C LEU A 34 4.57 -33.59 10.27
N GLN A 35 3.86 -34.69 10.57
CA GLN A 35 2.43 -34.70 10.89
C GLN A 35 2.14 -34.79 12.38
N VAL A 36 3.17 -34.97 13.22
CA VAL A 36 3.02 -34.83 14.66
C VAL A 36 2.89 -33.34 14.99
N GLN A 37 1.63 -32.91 15.16
CA GLN A 37 1.23 -31.75 15.95
C GLN A 37 1.17 -30.34 15.36
N SER A 38 0.55 -30.17 14.18
CA SER A 38 -0.34 -29.01 14.00
C SER A 38 -1.75 -29.27 14.60
N SER A 39 -2.13 -30.54 14.75
CA SER A 39 -3.43 -30.96 15.31
C SER A 39 -3.54 -30.78 16.83
N ASP A 40 -2.56 -31.23 17.62
CA ASP A 40 -2.67 -31.29 19.10
C ASP A 40 -1.90 -30.15 19.81
N LEU A 41 -1.60 -29.06 19.10
CA LEU A 41 -1.29 -27.78 19.77
C LEU A 41 -2.55 -27.32 20.51
N PRO A 42 -2.46 -26.96 21.81
CA PRO A 42 -3.60 -26.45 22.56
C PRO A 42 -4.18 -25.24 21.84
N ASN A 43 -5.52 -25.10 21.84
CA ASN A 43 -6.23 -24.06 21.10
C ASN A 43 -5.70 -22.64 21.40
N GLU A 44 -5.24 -22.43 22.63
CA GLU A 44 -4.59 -21.21 23.11
C GLU A 44 -3.32 -20.84 22.31
N ALA A 45 -2.50 -21.82 21.93
CA ALA A 45 -1.28 -21.58 21.14
C ALA A 45 -1.61 -21.20 19.68
N LYS A 46 -2.67 -21.79 19.10
CA LYS A 46 -3.16 -21.45 17.76
C LYS A 46 -3.78 -20.05 17.72
N GLU A 47 -4.51 -19.68 18.77
CA GLU A 47 -5.09 -18.35 18.94
C GLU A 47 -4.02 -17.28 19.18
N ALA A 48 -3.00 -17.57 19.99
CA ALA A 48 -1.86 -16.69 20.21
C ALA A 48 -1.09 -16.42 18.89
N PHE A 49 -0.85 -17.44 18.07
CA PHE A 49 -0.20 -17.25 16.77
C PHE A 49 -1.06 -16.39 15.81
N ASN A 50 -2.35 -16.71 15.70
CA ASN A 50 -3.28 -15.98 14.83
C ASN A 50 -3.47 -14.52 15.26
N SER A 51 -3.54 -14.25 16.56
CA SER A 51 -3.64 -12.89 17.10
C SER A 51 -2.38 -12.07 16.84
N ASN A 52 -1.19 -12.68 16.99
CA ASN A 52 0.07 -12.00 16.71
C ASN A 52 0.23 -11.69 15.21
N GLN A 53 -0.21 -12.61 14.34
CA GLN A 53 -0.23 -12.40 12.89
C GLN A 53 -1.20 -11.26 12.50
N ARG A 54 -2.39 -11.21 13.12
CA ARG A 54 -3.35 -10.10 12.92
C ARG A 54 -2.80 -8.78 13.44
N ALA A 55 -2.15 -8.77 14.60
CA ALA A 55 -1.55 -7.58 15.19
C ALA A 55 -0.46 -7.00 14.28
N PHE A 56 0.42 -7.85 13.74
CA PHE A 56 1.42 -7.43 12.76
C PHE A 56 0.77 -6.88 11.48
N GLY A 57 -0.28 -7.53 10.97
CA GLY A 57 -1.05 -7.05 9.82
C GLY A 57 -1.66 -5.66 10.03
N ILE A 58 -2.25 -5.41 11.21
CA ILE A 58 -2.80 -4.09 11.58
C ILE A 58 -1.67 -3.04 11.66
N GLY A 59 -0.53 -3.40 12.26
CA GLY A 59 0.62 -2.51 12.38
C GLY A 59 1.15 -2.03 11.01
N LEU A 60 1.29 -2.95 10.05
CA LEU A 60 1.73 -2.59 8.70
C LEU A 60 0.74 -1.69 7.96
N ARG A 61 -0.57 -1.91 8.13
CA ARG A 61 -1.61 -1.05 7.54
C ARG A 61 -1.55 0.38 8.10
N ALA A 62 -1.37 0.53 9.40
CA ALA A 62 -1.24 1.84 10.04
C ALA A 62 -0.03 2.62 9.48
N ILE A 63 1.12 1.94 9.31
CA ILE A 63 2.31 2.56 8.71
C ILE A 63 2.06 2.92 7.24
N GLY A 64 1.43 2.04 6.47
CA GLY A 64 1.10 2.29 5.06
C GLY A 64 0.19 3.51 4.87
N ILE A 65 -0.84 3.64 5.71
CA ILE A 65 -1.72 4.82 5.72
C ILE A 65 -0.91 6.08 6.07
N GLY A 66 -0.08 6.04 7.11
CA GLY A 66 0.73 7.17 7.52
C GLY A 66 1.66 7.66 6.42
N LEU A 67 2.35 6.75 5.73
CA LEU A 67 3.23 7.09 4.61
C LEU A 67 2.46 7.68 3.41
N ALA A 68 1.27 7.15 3.09
CA ALA A 68 0.44 7.68 2.02
C ALA A 68 -0.01 9.13 2.31
N VAL A 69 -0.49 9.41 3.53
CA VAL A 69 -0.90 10.77 3.94
C VAL A 69 0.29 11.72 3.96
N LEU A 70 1.44 11.30 4.49
CA LEU A 70 2.64 12.12 4.53
C LEU A 70 3.14 12.47 3.12
N GLY A 71 3.16 11.50 2.20
CA GLY A 71 3.56 11.73 0.82
C GLY A 71 2.65 12.74 0.10
N ALA A 72 1.33 12.56 0.22
CA ALA A 72 0.36 13.47 -0.39
C ALA A 72 0.43 14.88 0.23
N GLY A 73 0.46 14.97 1.56
CA GLY A 73 0.51 16.23 2.30
C GLY A 73 1.77 17.06 2.03
N LEU A 74 2.94 16.42 1.98
CA LEU A 74 4.19 17.10 1.62
C LEU A 74 4.20 17.55 0.16
N GLY A 75 3.71 16.70 -0.76
CA GLY A 75 3.61 17.04 -2.19
C GLY A 75 2.76 18.29 -2.42
N ILE A 76 1.53 18.31 -1.88
CA ILE A 76 0.62 19.45 -2.05
C ILE A 76 1.12 20.70 -1.31
N GLY A 77 1.74 20.54 -0.14
CA GLY A 77 2.29 21.66 0.63
C GLY A 77 3.42 22.40 -0.11
N ILE A 78 4.34 21.67 -0.74
CA ILE A 78 5.41 22.25 -1.55
C ILE A 78 4.84 22.94 -2.79
N LEU A 79 3.87 22.30 -3.45
CA LEU A 79 3.19 22.88 -4.60
C LEU A 79 2.50 24.20 -4.23
N ALA A 80 1.75 24.22 -3.13
CA ALA A 80 1.06 25.41 -2.64
C ALA A 80 2.03 26.56 -2.31
N LYS A 81 3.19 26.26 -1.68
CA LYS A 81 4.25 27.25 -1.44
C LYS A 81 4.73 27.89 -2.74
N ALA A 82 5.04 27.07 -3.74
CA ALA A 82 5.51 27.55 -5.04
C ALA A 82 4.44 28.39 -5.77
N THR A 83 3.16 28.01 -5.65
CA THR A 83 2.03 28.77 -6.19
C THR A 83 1.92 30.16 -5.57
N VAL A 84 2.00 30.26 -4.24
CA VAL A 84 1.91 31.55 -3.53
C VAL A 84 3.11 32.45 -3.87
N GLU A 85 4.32 31.90 -3.93
CA GLU A 85 5.51 32.66 -4.38
C GLU A 85 5.38 33.17 -5.82
N SER A 86 4.77 32.37 -6.70
CA SER A 86 4.53 32.76 -8.09
C SER A 86 3.48 33.87 -8.19
N TYR A 87 2.40 33.80 -7.41
CA TYR A 87 1.40 34.88 -7.34
C TYR A 87 1.97 36.20 -6.83
N ALA A 88 2.89 36.15 -5.86
CA ALA A 88 3.54 37.35 -5.34
C ALA A 88 4.43 38.03 -6.40
N ARG A 89 5.02 37.26 -7.32
CA ARG A 89 5.90 37.76 -8.39
C ARG A 89 5.15 38.21 -9.64
N GLN A 90 4.04 37.53 -9.96
CA GLN A 90 3.26 37.74 -11.18
C GLN A 90 1.76 37.69 -10.87
N PRO A 91 1.21 38.73 -10.22
CA PRO A 91 -0.21 38.77 -9.85
C PRO A 91 -1.14 38.73 -11.07
N GLU A 92 -0.70 39.20 -12.23
CA GLU A 92 -1.44 39.14 -13.50
C GLU A 92 -1.61 37.71 -14.04
N MET A 93 -0.76 36.77 -13.60
CA MET A 93 -0.79 35.36 -14.03
C MET A 93 -1.54 34.44 -13.06
N GLN A 94 -2.34 35.00 -12.13
CA GLN A 94 -3.05 34.22 -11.11
C GLN A 94 -3.94 33.11 -11.69
N GLY A 95 -4.72 33.42 -12.73
CA GLY A 95 -5.62 32.45 -13.38
C GLY A 95 -4.87 31.23 -13.93
N PRO A 96 -3.90 31.42 -14.87
CA PRO A 96 -3.10 30.32 -15.41
C PRO A 96 -2.35 29.52 -14.35
N ILE A 97 -1.72 30.18 -13.37
CA ILE A 97 -1.00 29.50 -12.29
C ILE A 97 -1.97 28.67 -11.43
N PHE A 98 -3.20 29.15 -11.18
CA PHE A 98 -4.21 28.39 -10.44
C PHE A 98 -4.63 27.12 -11.18
N ILE A 99 -4.80 27.18 -12.50
CA ILE A 99 -5.14 26.00 -13.32
C ILE A 99 -4.01 24.97 -13.25
N ALA A 100 -2.75 25.40 -13.36
CA ALA A 100 -1.60 24.52 -13.21
C ALA A 100 -1.53 23.89 -11.81
N PHE A 101 -1.80 24.69 -10.77
CA PHE A 101 -1.91 24.21 -9.38
C PHE A 101 -2.99 23.14 -9.25
N LEU A 102 -4.21 23.36 -9.75
CA LEU A 102 -5.30 22.39 -9.66
C LEU A 102 -4.99 21.08 -10.38
N LEU A 103 -4.36 21.15 -11.55
CA LEU A 103 -3.97 19.95 -12.30
C LEU A 103 -2.92 19.12 -11.53
N ALA A 104 -1.89 19.79 -11.01
CA ALA A 104 -0.86 19.12 -10.22
C ALA A 104 -1.40 18.60 -8.88
N ALA A 105 -2.26 19.38 -8.20
CA ALA A 105 -2.93 18.98 -6.98
C ALA A 105 -3.81 17.74 -7.20
N ALA A 106 -4.59 17.71 -8.29
CA ALA A 106 -5.42 16.56 -8.63
C ALA A 106 -4.60 15.29 -8.93
N LEU A 107 -3.41 15.42 -9.52
CA LEU A 107 -2.51 14.27 -9.73
C LEU A 107 -1.92 13.76 -8.41
N ILE A 108 -1.52 14.65 -7.51
CA ILE A 108 -1.01 14.29 -6.18
C ILE A 108 -2.10 13.61 -5.35
N GLU A 109 -3.28 14.22 -5.27
CA GLU A 109 -4.45 13.66 -4.58
C GLU A 109 -4.90 12.34 -5.21
N GLY A 110 -4.89 12.23 -6.55
CA GLY A 110 -5.26 10.99 -7.23
C GLY A 110 -4.38 9.80 -6.83
N ILE A 111 -3.06 10.02 -6.73
CA ILE A 111 -2.11 8.97 -6.31
C ILE A 111 -2.22 8.73 -4.80
N GLY A 112 -2.31 9.78 -3.99
CA GLY A 112 -2.46 9.68 -2.53
C GLY A 112 -3.74 8.92 -2.14
N PHE A 113 -4.86 9.25 -2.77
CA PHE A 113 -6.13 8.55 -2.59
C PHE A 113 -6.07 7.09 -3.04
N ALA A 114 -5.46 6.81 -4.21
CA ALA A 114 -5.29 5.43 -4.66
C ALA A 114 -4.45 4.58 -3.69
N ALA A 115 -3.38 5.16 -3.13
CA ALA A 115 -2.56 4.50 -2.11
C ALA A 115 -3.33 4.25 -0.81
N LEU A 116 -4.11 5.23 -0.35
CA LEU A 116 -4.95 5.09 0.84
C LEU A 116 -6.01 4.00 0.68
N VAL A 117 -6.72 4.00 -0.45
CA VAL A 117 -7.73 2.98 -0.76
C VAL A 117 -7.08 1.60 -0.83
N PHE A 118 -5.89 1.48 -1.42
CA PHE A 118 -5.16 0.22 -1.48
C PHE A 118 -4.85 -0.33 -0.07
N VAL A 119 -4.30 0.49 0.83
CA VAL A 119 -3.97 0.02 2.20
C VAL A 119 -5.23 -0.23 3.03
N ALA A 120 -6.28 0.57 2.83
CA ALA A 120 -7.52 0.44 3.59
C ALA A 120 -8.35 -0.79 3.18
N VAL A 121 -8.43 -1.08 1.87
CA VAL A 121 -9.35 -2.08 1.31
C VAL A 121 -8.65 -3.41 0.95
N VAL A 122 -7.39 -3.37 0.50
CA VAL A 122 -6.70 -4.55 -0.06
C VAL A 122 -5.82 -5.26 0.97
N MET A 123 -4.99 -4.51 1.70
CA MET A 123 -4.30 -5.05 2.91
C MET A 123 -5.30 -5.21 4.04
#